data_AF-A0A0K6ITM7-F1
#
_entry.id   AF-A0A0K6ITM7-F1
#
_cell.length_a   1.000
_cell.length_b   1.000
_cell.length_c   1.000
_cell.angle_alpha   90.00
_cell.angle_beta   90.00
_cell.angle_gamma   90.00
#
_symmetry.space_group_name_H-M   'P 1'
#
loop_
_entity.id
_entity.type
_entity.pdbx_description
1 polymer ?
#
loop_
_entity_poly.entity_id
_entity_poly.type
_entity_poly.pdbx_seq_one_letter_code
_entity_poly.pdbx_strand_id
1 'polypeptide(L)'
;MSSNVVNQYPSSAITTWSGFVYQGKVALYHCLRLINEGKEDFSLQLDSSDDFAIYEDNKLTSAHQVKAKISKYRSGYADALEKSSKIELDRTKGITRYFHVSVDLDDTNDHIGINGEVVKFYSYKNKKYCGLGEIENLTKDIIKEISLKNKVNLSETLINNNYCILSEKISNKALEIHKLVQIDGQKANEAAYNNRIHSKNILNETLDEKSYNDKEYSSLKLKSDLYIFLETKLDQSLESIPEKTYFRSINLFNHIRSISTENLKSLCQLMKPSERFNTIQKSDIRRYSDLIEKLDIDPILKNFPHYKDRDRKFFLPTALDIRDLEDKDGCTSDLLDEMESNEDLLKLLFEYNHLIAYKSVDSFIINTKYTHHEDLSCQEVKDRIDSNITKSFCLKIINQKDAEAALK
;
A
#
# COMPACT_ATOMS: atom_id res chain seq x y z
N MET A 1 -22.35 32.51 -31.79
CA MET A 1 -22.08 32.78 -30.36
C MET A 1 -22.13 31.45 -29.63
N SER A 2 -20.98 30.89 -29.27
CA SER A 2 -20.86 29.76 -28.36
C SER A 2 -20.06 30.26 -27.17
N SER A 3 -20.73 30.43 -26.04
CA SER A 3 -20.09 30.76 -24.77
C SER A 3 -19.23 29.58 -24.35
N ASN A 4 -17.91 29.70 -24.47
CA ASN A 4 -16.96 28.83 -23.79
C ASN A 4 -17.14 29.03 -22.28
N VAL A 5 -18.03 28.26 -21.67
CA VAL A 5 -18.08 28.10 -20.22
C VAL A 5 -16.80 27.36 -19.86
N VAL A 6 -15.84 28.07 -19.28
CA VAL A 6 -14.69 27.44 -18.64
C VAL A 6 -15.24 26.64 -17.48
N ASN A 7 -15.35 25.32 -17.62
CA ASN A 7 -15.77 24.44 -16.53
C ASN A 7 -14.78 24.63 -15.36
N GLN A 8 -15.26 25.22 -14.27
CA GLN A 8 -14.44 25.64 -13.15
C GLN A 8 -14.47 24.55 -12.07
N TYR A 9 -13.79 23.42 -12.33
CA TYR A 9 -13.74 22.29 -11.40
C TYR A 9 -12.98 22.62 -10.09
N PRO A 10 -13.39 22.04 -8.94
CA PRO A 10 -12.74 22.25 -7.63
C PRO A 10 -11.24 21.89 -7.64
N SER A 11 -10.44 22.58 -6.81
CA SER A 11 -9.01 22.23 -6.65
C SER A 11 -8.86 20.80 -6.13
N SER A 12 -7.99 20.01 -6.76
CA SER A 12 -7.71 18.62 -6.37
C SER A 12 -6.28 18.50 -5.85
N ALA A 13 -6.13 17.86 -4.70
CA ALA A 13 -4.84 17.46 -4.13
C ALA A 13 -4.47 16.03 -4.54
N ILE A 14 -5.17 15.44 -5.53
CA ILE A 14 -5.02 14.02 -5.86
C ILE A 14 -3.56 13.68 -6.16
N THR A 15 -2.79 14.64 -6.67
CA THR A 15 -1.36 14.53 -6.97
C THR A 15 -0.43 14.36 -5.76
N THR A 16 -0.90 14.60 -4.52
CA THR A 16 -0.11 14.49 -3.28
C THR A 16 -0.60 13.33 -2.42
N TRP A 17 0.18 12.24 -2.37
CA TRP A 17 -0.29 10.92 -1.94
C TRP A 17 -0.44 10.73 -0.41
N SER A 18 0.29 11.46 0.44
CA SER A 18 0.23 11.28 1.90
C SER A 18 -1.14 11.62 2.50
N GLY A 19 -1.91 12.53 1.88
CA GLY A 19 -3.28 12.83 2.32
C GLY A 19 -4.30 11.73 2.02
N PHE A 20 -4.02 10.85 1.04
CA PHE A 20 -5.03 9.98 0.42
C PHE A 20 -5.39 8.73 1.23
N VAL A 21 -4.47 8.22 2.03
CA VAL A 21 -4.64 6.86 2.55
C VAL A 21 -5.71 6.80 3.65
N TYR A 22 -5.67 7.69 4.64
CA TYR A 22 -6.73 7.75 5.66
C TYR A 22 -8.07 8.23 5.08
N GLN A 23 -8.08 9.25 4.21
CA GLN A 23 -9.32 9.69 3.56
C GLN A 23 -9.95 8.58 2.71
N GLY A 24 -9.15 7.77 2.01
CA GLY A 24 -9.61 6.62 1.24
C GLY A 24 -10.22 5.52 2.11
N LYS A 25 -9.60 5.22 3.27
CA LYS A 25 -10.14 4.28 4.27
C LYS A 25 -11.48 4.78 4.82
N VAL A 26 -11.58 6.08 5.14
CA VAL A 26 -12.83 6.71 5.62
C VAL A 26 -13.91 6.71 4.53
N ALA A 27 -13.55 7.01 3.28
CA ALA A 27 -14.44 6.97 2.13
C ALA A 27 -15.02 5.57 1.91
N LEU A 28 -14.18 4.53 1.97
CA LEU A 28 -14.60 3.14 1.87
C LEU A 28 -15.59 2.78 2.98
N TYR A 29 -15.24 3.09 4.24
CA TYR A 29 -16.12 2.87 5.38
C TYR A 29 -17.48 3.54 5.19
N HIS A 30 -17.50 4.81 4.76
CA HIS A 30 -18.74 5.54 4.53
C HIS A 30 -19.59 4.90 3.43
N CYS A 31 -18.99 4.51 2.30
CA CYS A 31 -19.69 3.84 1.21
C CYS A 31 -20.33 2.52 1.67
N LEU A 32 -19.58 1.71 2.42
CA LEU A 32 -20.12 0.47 2.99
C LEU A 32 -21.24 0.74 3.99
N ARG A 33 -21.16 1.85 4.75
CA ARG A 33 -22.25 2.26 5.64
C ARG A 33 -23.52 2.60 4.86
N LEU A 34 -23.41 3.36 3.79
CA LEU A 34 -24.55 3.66 2.92
C LEU A 34 -25.16 2.38 2.32
N ILE A 35 -24.32 1.46 1.84
CA ILE A 35 -24.75 0.15 1.34
C ILE A 35 -25.49 -0.64 2.43
N ASN A 36 -24.94 -0.69 3.64
CA ASN A 36 -25.54 -1.38 4.79
C ASN A 36 -26.88 -0.74 5.21
N GLU A 37 -27.03 0.57 5.01
CA GLU A 37 -28.27 1.34 5.23
C GLU A 37 -29.30 1.16 4.09
N GLY A 38 -28.98 0.38 3.04
CA GLY A 38 -29.88 0.07 1.93
C GLY A 38 -29.75 1.01 0.73
N LYS A 39 -28.71 1.85 0.66
CA LYS A 39 -28.43 2.65 -0.55
C LYS A 39 -27.66 1.82 -1.57
N GLU A 40 -28.28 1.62 -2.73
CA GLU A 40 -27.72 0.74 -3.76
C GLU A 40 -27.08 1.49 -4.94
N ASP A 41 -27.55 2.69 -5.27
CA ASP A 41 -27.13 3.42 -6.47
C ASP A 41 -26.51 4.78 -6.13
N PHE A 42 -25.20 4.79 -5.99
CA PHE A 42 -24.42 6.02 -5.82
C PHE A 42 -23.02 5.84 -6.41
N SER A 43 -22.29 6.94 -6.53
CA SER A 43 -20.90 6.95 -6.94
C SER A 43 -20.05 7.75 -5.96
N LEU A 44 -18.89 7.19 -5.62
CA LEU A 44 -17.86 7.81 -4.80
C LEU A 44 -16.91 8.61 -5.71
N GLN A 45 -16.76 9.89 -5.43
CA GLN A 45 -15.74 10.76 -6.02
C GLN A 45 -14.63 10.99 -5.00
N LEU A 46 -13.39 10.98 -5.47
CA LEU A 46 -12.19 11.15 -4.66
C LEU A 46 -11.52 12.48 -4.99
N ASP A 47 -11.18 13.26 -3.97
CA ASP A 47 -10.31 14.44 -4.05
C ASP A 47 -10.73 15.47 -5.13
N SER A 48 -11.98 15.90 -5.07
CA SER A 48 -12.51 16.92 -5.99
C SER A 48 -13.52 17.82 -5.27
N SER A 49 -14.81 17.47 -5.21
CA SER A 49 -15.81 18.29 -4.52
C SER A 49 -15.53 18.49 -3.03
N ASP A 50 -14.81 17.55 -2.41
CA ASP A 50 -14.07 17.69 -1.16
C ASP A 50 -13.02 16.55 -1.13
N ASP A 51 -12.46 16.21 0.03
CA ASP A 51 -11.54 15.06 0.16
C ASP A 51 -12.17 13.77 -0.38
N PHE A 52 -13.48 13.58 -0.14
CA PHE A 52 -14.32 12.70 -0.96
C PHE A 52 -15.79 13.17 -0.99
N ALA A 53 -16.56 12.65 -1.93
CA ALA A 53 -17.96 13.03 -2.12
C ALA A 53 -18.81 11.86 -2.63
N ILE A 54 -20.11 11.89 -2.29
CA ILE A 54 -21.10 10.93 -2.77
C ILE A 54 -22.03 11.62 -3.75
N TYR A 55 -22.25 10.96 -4.89
CA TYR A 55 -23.11 11.42 -5.97
C TYR A 55 -24.20 10.39 -6.25
N GLU A 56 -25.43 10.84 -6.39
CA GLU A 56 -26.60 10.07 -6.83
C GLU A 56 -27.20 10.80 -8.04
N ASP A 57 -27.47 10.10 -9.15
CA ASP A 57 -27.97 10.71 -10.41
C ASP A 57 -27.17 11.94 -10.87
N ASN A 58 -25.84 11.87 -10.77
CA ASN A 58 -24.90 12.96 -11.04
C ASN A 58 -25.06 14.22 -10.17
N LYS A 59 -25.85 14.16 -9.10
CA LYS A 59 -26.00 15.24 -8.12
C LYS A 59 -25.22 14.92 -6.86
N LEU A 60 -24.52 15.92 -6.33
CA LEU A 60 -23.82 15.80 -5.06
C LEU A 60 -24.83 15.65 -3.92
N THR A 61 -24.75 14.53 -3.19
CA THR A 61 -25.62 14.27 -2.03
C THR A 61 -24.90 14.56 -0.72
N SER A 62 -23.62 14.21 -0.64
CA SER A 62 -22.78 14.58 0.50
C SER A 62 -21.33 14.89 0.13
N ALA A 63 -20.75 15.87 0.81
CA ALA A 63 -19.34 16.25 0.73
C ALA A 63 -18.66 15.95 2.07
N HIS A 64 -17.43 15.44 2.02
CA HIS A 64 -16.73 14.94 3.19
C HIS A 64 -15.31 15.46 3.25
N GLN A 65 -15.01 16.24 4.29
CA GLN A 65 -13.66 16.70 4.61
C GLN A 65 -13.08 15.81 5.70
N VAL A 66 -11.86 15.33 5.48
CA VAL A 66 -11.12 14.43 6.37
C VAL A 66 -9.84 15.09 6.87
N LYS A 67 -9.59 14.96 8.18
CA LYS A 67 -8.39 15.50 8.82
C LYS A 67 -7.76 14.46 9.75
N ALA A 68 -6.52 14.11 9.46
CA ALA A 68 -5.71 13.20 10.26
C ALA A 68 -4.74 13.99 11.17
N LYS A 69 -4.81 13.76 12.48
CA LYS A 69 -3.83 14.20 13.51
C LYS A 69 -3.35 15.67 13.42
N ILE A 70 -4.25 16.63 13.26
CA ILE A 70 -3.87 18.06 13.19
C ILE A 70 -3.71 18.66 14.58
N SER A 71 -4.73 18.54 15.42
CA SER A 71 -4.76 19.13 16.77
C SER A 71 -5.79 18.40 17.63
N LYS A 72 -5.64 18.47 18.95
CA LYS A 72 -6.68 18.05 19.91
C LYS A 72 -7.73 19.15 20.17
N TYR A 73 -7.47 20.36 19.69
CA TYR A 73 -8.35 21.52 19.87
C TYR A 73 -9.07 21.83 18.57
N ARG A 74 -10.39 22.03 18.64
CA ARG A 74 -11.25 22.42 17.52
C ARG A 74 -10.74 23.67 16.79
N SER A 75 -10.15 24.62 17.52
CA SER A 75 -9.59 25.85 16.97
C SER A 75 -8.54 25.59 15.87
N GLY A 76 -7.78 24.50 15.96
CA GLY A 76 -6.82 24.08 14.93
C GLY A 76 -7.46 23.66 13.60
N TYR A 77 -8.80 23.55 13.54
CA TYR A 77 -9.56 23.12 12.37
C TYR A 77 -10.44 24.25 11.79
N ALA A 78 -10.38 25.46 12.33
CA ALA A 78 -11.29 26.56 11.96
C ALA A 78 -11.33 26.82 10.44
N ASP A 79 -10.15 26.91 9.80
CA ASP A 79 -10.05 27.15 8.36
C ASP A 79 -10.63 26.00 7.54
N ALA A 80 -10.41 24.75 7.98
CA ALA A 80 -10.93 23.57 7.31
C ALA A 80 -12.46 23.49 7.45
N LEU A 81 -13.00 23.76 8.64
CA LEU A 81 -14.45 23.81 8.89
C LEU A 81 -15.13 24.87 8.02
N GLU A 82 -14.52 26.05 7.90
CA GLU A 82 -15.05 27.10 7.04
C GLU A 82 -14.89 26.76 5.56
N LYS A 83 -13.80 26.11 5.16
CA LYS A 83 -13.66 25.61 3.78
C LYS A 83 -14.73 24.58 3.43
N SER A 84 -15.07 23.68 4.35
CA SER A 84 -16.10 22.66 4.16
C SER A 84 -17.51 23.25 4.08
N SER A 85 -17.77 24.41 4.69
CA SER A 85 -19.08 25.07 4.64
C SER A 85 -19.35 25.75 3.29
N LYS A 86 -18.31 26.08 2.52
CA LYS A 86 -18.42 26.86 1.27
C LYS A 86 -19.39 26.26 0.26
N ILE A 87 -20.04 27.17 -0.48
CA ILE A 87 -20.86 26.84 -1.65
C ILE A 87 -19.97 27.03 -2.88
N GLU A 88 -19.67 25.95 -3.58
CA GLU A 88 -18.73 25.92 -4.71
C GLU A 88 -19.09 24.79 -5.68
N LEU A 89 -19.21 25.13 -6.96
CA LEU A 89 -19.62 24.19 -8.01
C LEU A 89 -20.90 23.41 -7.62
N ASP A 90 -20.77 22.10 -7.40
CA ASP A 90 -21.89 21.22 -7.02
C ASP A 90 -22.24 21.28 -5.53
N ARG A 91 -21.36 21.85 -4.68
CA ARG A 91 -21.66 22.09 -3.27
C ARG A 91 -22.63 23.26 -3.19
N THR A 92 -23.92 22.96 -3.28
CA THR A 92 -24.99 23.96 -3.20
C THR A 92 -25.60 24.03 -1.81
N LYS A 93 -26.53 24.97 -1.61
CA LYS A 93 -27.30 25.09 -0.37
C LYS A 93 -28.06 23.79 -0.06
N GLY A 94 -28.00 23.32 1.18
CA GLY A 94 -28.76 22.17 1.68
C GLY A 94 -28.12 20.79 1.45
N ILE A 95 -26.96 20.70 0.80
CA ILE A 95 -26.23 19.43 0.67
C ILE A 95 -25.64 19.00 2.02
N THR A 96 -25.54 17.70 2.26
CA THR A 96 -25.01 17.20 3.54
C THR A 96 -23.48 17.36 3.55
N ARG A 97 -22.94 17.98 4.60
CA ARG A 97 -21.50 18.19 4.75
C ARG A 97 -21.01 17.50 6.01
N TYR A 98 -19.98 16.69 5.87
CA TYR A 98 -19.39 15.95 6.98
C TYR A 98 -17.94 16.35 7.19
N PHE A 99 -17.56 16.44 8.46
CA PHE A 99 -16.20 16.65 8.91
C PHE A 99 -15.74 15.43 9.70
N HIS A 100 -14.66 14.81 9.24
CA HIS A 100 -14.09 13.60 9.81
C HIS A 100 -12.77 13.94 10.48
N VAL A 101 -12.60 13.50 11.73
CA VAL A 101 -11.39 13.71 12.52
C VAL A 101 -10.85 12.41 13.07
N SER A 102 -9.52 12.27 13.09
CA SER A 102 -8.86 11.07 13.59
C SER A 102 -8.52 11.09 15.08
N VAL A 103 -8.85 12.19 15.78
CA VAL A 103 -8.52 12.43 17.18
C VAL A 103 -9.73 12.97 17.91
N ASP A 104 -9.82 12.66 19.20
CA ASP A 104 -10.85 13.20 20.06
C ASP A 104 -10.59 14.70 20.30
N LEU A 105 -11.61 15.53 20.08
CA LEU A 105 -11.53 16.98 20.19
C LEU A 105 -12.24 17.47 21.45
N ASP A 106 -11.83 18.63 21.92
CA ASP A 106 -12.49 19.37 22.99
C ASP A 106 -13.94 19.77 22.66
N ASP A 107 -14.24 20.01 21.37
CA ASP A 107 -15.59 20.34 20.89
C ASP A 107 -15.90 19.73 19.50
N THR A 108 -16.95 18.90 19.46
CA THR A 108 -17.46 18.23 18.25
C THR A 108 -18.88 18.65 17.87
N ASN A 109 -19.34 19.81 18.34
CA ASN A 109 -20.59 20.41 17.87
C ASN A 109 -20.51 20.76 16.38
N ASP A 110 -21.66 20.75 15.71
CA ASP A 110 -21.75 21.10 14.29
C ASP A 110 -21.28 22.55 14.05
N HIS A 111 -20.54 22.77 12.95
CA HIS A 111 -20.08 24.10 12.56
C HIS A 111 -21.13 24.77 11.67
N ILE A 112 -21.39 26.05 11.91
CA ILE A 112 -22.24 26.88 11.04
C ILE A 112 -21.32 27.85 10.31
N GLY A 113 -21.20 27.68 9.00
CA GLY A 113 -20.39 28.55 8.16
C GLY A 113 -20.94 29.97 8.08
N ILE A 114 -20.13 30.91 7.59
CA ILE A 114 -20.54 32.31 7.38
C ILE A 114 -21.74 32.41 6.43
N ASN A 115 -21.85 31.45 5.50
CA ASN A 115 -22.95 31.32 4.55
C ASN A 115 -24.22 30.66 5.14
N GLY A 116 -24.22 30.28 6.42
CA GLY A 116 -25.33 29.63 7.11
C GLY A 116 -25.43 28.11 6.88
N GLU A 117 -24.51 27.51 6.13
CA GLU A 117 -24.50 26.07 5.91
C GLU A 117 -23.89 25.32 7.09
N VAL A 118 -24.46 24.16 7.41
CA VAL A 118 -24.04 23.35 8.55
C VAL A 118 -23.07 22.26 8.10
N VAL A 119 -21.92 22.18 8.76
CA VAL A 119 -20.93 21.10 8.61
C VAL A 119 -21.02 20.21 9.86
N LYS A 120 -21.38 18.94 9.66
CA LYS A 120 -21.63 18.00 10.75
C LYS A 120 -20.39 17.20 11.10
N PHE A 121 -20.09 17.08 12.38
CA PHE A 121 -19.06 16.14 12.81
C PHE A 121 -19.57 14.71 12.62
N TYR A 122 -18.80 13.92 11.86
CA TYR A 122 -19.21 12.59 11.46
C TYR A 122 -19.21 11.61 12.64
N SER A 123 -20.26 10.80 12.75
CA SER A 123 -20.37 9.78 13.80
C SER A 123 -19.88 8.42 13.31
N TYR A 124 -18.95 7.82 14.07
CA TYR A 124 -18.51 6.44 13.96
C TYR A 124 -19.10 5.65 15.13
N LYS A 125 -20.25 5.01 14.91
CA LYS A 125 -21.09 4.45 15.99
C LYS A 125 -21.40 5.56 17.03
N ASN A 126 -20.87 5.46 18.24
CA ASN A 126 -21.11 6.40 19.34
C ASN A 126 -20.02 7.47 19.50
N LYS A 127 -18.98 7.50 18.64
CA LYS A 127 -17.87 8.45 18.71
C LYS A 127 -17.95 9.47 17.56
N LYS A 128 -17.43 10.68 17.78
CA LYS A 128 -17.29 11.74 16.76
C LYS A 128 -15.90 11.80 16.11
N TYR A 129 -15.08 10.79 16.35
CA TYR A 129 -13.75 10.62 15.78
C TYR A 129 -13.50 9.15 15.48
N CYS A 130 -12.50 8.86 14.62
CA CYS A 130 -12.03 7.50 14.37
C CYS A 130 -10.51 7.47 14.22
N GLY A 131 -9.80 6.85 15.15
CA GLY A 131 -8.36 6.74 15.09
C GLY A 131 -7.87 6.03 13.82
N LEU A 132 -6.65 6.35 13.37
CA LEU A 132 -6.02 5.73 12.20
C LEU A 132 -6.00 4.19 12.27
N GLY A 133 -5.81 3.63 13.48
CA GLY A 133 -5.85 2.19 13.71
C GLY A 133 -7.24 1.60 13.98
N GLU A 134 -8.28 2.43 14.13
CA GLU A 134 -9.65 1.98 14.41
C GLU A 134 -10.46 1.75 13.12
N ILE A 135 -10.20 2.52 12.06
CA ILE A 135 -11.02 2.54 10.84
C ILE A 135 -11.06 1.18 10.12
N GLU A 136 -9.96 0.44 10.11
CA GLU A 136 -9.88 -0.89 9.48
C GLU A 136 -10.86 -1.87 10.12
N ASN A 137 -10.85 -1.96 11.45
CA ASN A 137 -11.72 -2.88 12.17
C ASN A 137 -13.20 -2.49 12.01
N LEU A 138 -13.52 -1.19 12.06
CA LEU A 138 -14.88 -0.71 11.76
C LEU A 138 -15.34 -1.05 10.34
N THR A 139 -14.41 -1.03 9.39
CA THR A 139 -14.69 -1.40 8.00
C THR A 139 -14.93 -2.90 7.85
N LYS A 140 -14.15 -3.73 8.55
CA LYS A 140 -14.36 -5.19 8.57
C LYS A 140 -15.66 -5.59 9.25
N ASP A 141 -16.01 -4.91 10.35
CA ASP A 141 -17.30 -5.09 11.03
C ASP A 141 -18.46 -4.86 10.05
N ILE A 142 -18.41 -3.77 9.26
CA ILE A 142 -19.50 -3.45 8.35
C ILE A 142 -19.56 -4.37 7.13
N ILE A 143 -18.41 -4.85 6.64
CA ILE A 143 -18.36 -5.91 5.61
C ILE A 143 -19.10 -7.16 6.11
N LYS A 144 -18.83 -7.57 7.35
CA LYS A 144 -19.51 -8.69 8.00
C LYS A 144 -21.02 -8.46 8.15
N GLU A 145 -21.44 -7.26 8.53
CA GLU A 145 -22.86 -6.90 8.62
C GLU A 145 -23.56 -6.99 7.25
N ILE A 146 -22.92 -6.45 6.20
CA ILE A 146 -23.45 -6.49 4.82
C ILE A 146 -23.55 -7.93 4.34
N SER A 147 -22.53 -8.77 4.57
CA SER A 147 -22.55 -10.16 4.15
C SER A 147 -23.69 -10.95 4.83
N LEU A 148 -23.86 -10.76 6.14
CA LEU A 148 -24.96 -11.38 6.90
C LEU A 148 -26.34 -10.93 6.39
N LYS A 149 -26.54 -9.65 6.08
CA LYS A 149 -27.79 -9.13 5.49
C LYS A 149 -28.09 -9.73 4.12
N ASN A 150 -27.05 -9.99 3.32
CA ASN A 150 -27.16 -10.61 2.01
C ASN A 150 -27.14 -12.15 2.05
N LYS A 151 -27.22 -12.75 3.24
CA LYS A 151 -27.20 -14.22 3.45
C LYS A 151 -25.93 -14.91 2.92
N VAL A 152 -24.82 -14.18 2.88
CA VAL A 152 -23.49 -14.68 2.54
C VAL A 152 -22.70 -14.89 3.84
N ASN A 153 -22.24 -16.12 4.08
CA ASN A 153 -21.51 -16.45 5.30
C ASN A 153 -20.00 -16.46 5.03
N LEU A 154 -19.37 -15.30 5.18
CA LEU A 154 -17.93 -15.13 4.98
C LEU A 154 -17.14 -15.60 6.21
N SER A 155 -16.04 -16.32 5.97
CA SER A 155 -15.05 -16.61 7.00
C SER A 155 -14.28 -15.34 7.39
N GLU A 156 -13.61 -15.35 8.54
CA GLU A 156 -12.77 -14.21 8.96
C GLU A 156 -11.66 -13.90 7.96
N THR A 157 -11.06 -14.94 7.35
CA THR A 157 -10.09 -14.79 6.26
C THR A 157 -10.71 -14.08 5.06
N LEU A 158 -11.90 -14.49 4.61
CA LEU A 158 -12.59 -13.84 3.48
C LEU A 158 -12.94 -12.37 3.78
N ILE A 159 -13.37 -12.04 5.00
CA ILE A 159 -13.61 -10.65 5.41
C ILE A 159 -12.33 -9.82 5.30
N ASN A 160 -11.20 -10.38 5.73
CA ASN A 160 -9.91 -9.70 5.60
C ASN A 160 -9.49 -9.54 4.12
N ASN A 161 -9.71 -10.55 3.29
CA ASN A 161 -9.46 -10.50 1.85
C ASN A 161 -10.27 -9.36 1.21
N ASN A 162 -11.58 -9.34 1.46
CA ASN A 162 -12.51 -8.38 0.88
C ASN A 162 -12.12 -6.95 1.30
N TYR A 163 -11.74 -6.74 2.57
CA TYR A 163 -11.20 -5.45 3.01
C TYR A 163 -9.94 -5.02 2.25
N CYS A 164 -8.97 -5.93 2.06
CA CYS A 164 -7.72 -5.62 1.36
C CYS A 164 -7.99 -5.24 -0.10
N ILE A 165 -8.84 -6.00 -0.79
CA ILE A 165 -9.22 -5.76 -2.20
C ILE A 165 -9.96 -4.44 -2.36
N LEU A 166 -10.93 -4.18 -1.49
CA LEU A 166 -11.68 -2.92 -1.49
C LEU A 166 -10.76 -1.72 -1.26
N SER A 167 -9.85 -1.82 -0.28
CA SER A 167 -8.86 -0.77 0.01
C SER A 167 -7.91 -0.53 -1.17
N GLU A 168 -7.47 -1.61 -1.82
CA GLU A 168 -6.65 -1.51 -3.03
C GLU A 168 -7.42 -0.86 -4.18
N LYS A 169 -8.70 -1.18 -4.35
CA LYS A 169 -9.57 -0.60 -5.38
C LYS A 169 -9.73 0.92 -5.24
N ILE A 170 -9.96 1.41 -4.02
CA ILE A 170 -10.00 2.86 -3.73
C ILE A 170 -8.66 3.51 -4.10
N SER A 171 -7.56 2.89 -3.68
CA SER A 171 -6.23 3.40 -3.98
C SER A 171 -5.92 3.36 -5.48
N ASN A 172 -6.36 2.32 -6.20
CA ASN A 172 -6.09 2.13 -7.63
C ASN A 172 -6.82 3.20 -8.44
N LYS A 173 -8.02 3.59 -8.02
CA LYS A 173 -8.74 4.69 -8.64
C LYS A 173 -7.96 6.01 -8.57
N ALA A 174 -7.34 6.32 -7.43
CA ALA A 174 -6.49 7.51 -7.32
C ALA A 174 -5.32 7.45 -8.32
N LEU A 175 -4.65 6.30 -8.44
CA LEU A 175 -3.58 6.11 -9.44
C LEU A 175 -4.05 6.25 -10.89
N GLU A 176 -5.22 5.72 -11.23
CA GLU A 176 -5.80 5.91 -12.54
C GLU A 176 -5.96 7.40 -12.85
N ILE A 177 -6.44 8.18 -11.88
CA ILE A 177 -6.55 9.64 -11.99
C ILE A 177 -5.16 10.28 -12.16
N HIS A 178 -4.16 9.88 -11.37
CA HIS A 178 -2.78 10.37 -11.54
C HIS A 178 -2.21 10.10 -12.94
N LYS A 179 -2.45 8.90 -13.47
CA LYS A 179 -1.98 8.50 -14.79
C LYS A 179 -2.60 9.37 -15.88
N LEU A 180 -3.91 9.64 -15.79
CA LEU A 180 -4.60 10.56 -16.72
C LEU A 180 -3.99 11.96 -16.71
N VAL A 181 -3.51 12.44 -15.55
CA VAL A 181 -2.87 13.75 -15.42
C VAL A 181 -1.45 13.74 -15.99
N GLN A 182 -0.64 12.77 -15.61
CA GLN A 182 0.80 12.76 -15.92
C GLN A 182 1.11 12.29 -17.35
N ILE A 183 0.35 11.31 -17.85
CA ILE A 183 0.60 10.69 -19.15
C ILE A 183 -0.33 11.28 -20.21
N ASP A 184 -1.61 11.36 -19.89
CA ASP A 184 -2.63 11.76 -20.87
C ASP A 184 -2.90 13.29 -20.88
N GLY A 185 -2.20 14.04 -20.01
CA GLY A 185 -2.21 15.51 -19.98
C GLY A 185 -3.52 16.13 -19.50
N GLN A 186 -4.41 15.36 -18.85
CA GLN A 186 -5.65 15.89 -18.31
C GLN A 186 -5.41 16.82 -17.12
N LYS A 187 -6.28 17.81 -16.91
CA LYS A 187 -6.21 18.65 -15.71
C LYS A 187 -6.63 17.83 -14.49
N ALA A 188 -5.88 17.95 -13.39
CA ALA A 188 -6.12 17.16 -12.18
C ALA A 188 -7.54 17.30 -11.62
N ASN A 189 -8.07 18.53 -11.60
CA ASN A 189 -9.43 18.80 -11.14
C ASN A 189 -10.51 18.14 -12.00
N GLU A 190 -10.33 18.12 -13.32
CA GLU A 190 -11.24 17.45 -14.25
C GLU A 190 -11.15 15.91 -14.13
N ALA A 191 -9.92 15.38 -14.07
CA ALA A 191 -9.69 13.94 -13.95
C ALA A 191 -10.28 13.40 -12.64
N ALA A 192 -10.05 14.07 -11.50
CA ALA A 192 -10.63 13.69 -10.23
C ALA A 192 -12.16 13.79 -10.21
N TYR A 193 -12.71 14.81 -10.87
CA TYR A 193 -14.15 15.04 -10.88
C TYR A 193 -14.93 13.94 -11.64
N ASN A 194 -14.41 13.53 -12.80
CA ASN A 194 -15.10 12.62 -13.73
C ASN A 194 -14.88 11.13 -13.40
N ASN A 195 -13.83 10.77 -12.67
CA ASN A 195 -13.48 9.37 -12.40
C ASN A 195 -14.02 8.88 -11.06
N ARG A 196 -15.29 8.48 -11.05
CA ARG A 196 -15.99 7.99 -9.85
C ARG A 196 -16.01 6.47 -9.74
N ILE A 197 -16.20 5.95 -8.52
CA ILE A 197 -16.36 4.52 -8.22
C ILE A 197 -17.83 4.26 -7.92
N HIS A 198 -18.48 3.40 -8.70
CA HIS A 198 -19.88 3.05 -8.47
C HIS A 198 -20.04 2.10 -7.26
N SER A 199 -21.05 2.33 -6.43
CA SER A 199 -21.48 1.48 -5.31
C SER A 199 -21.58 -0.01 -5.65
N LYS A 200 -22.11 -0.36 -6.83
CA LYS A 200 -22.22 -1.74 -7.32
C LYS A 200 -20.85 -2.44 -7.38
N ASN A 201 -19.80 -1.71 -7.77
CA ASN A 201 -18.43 -2.23 -7.81
C ASN A 201 -17.84 -2.45 -6.42
N ILE A 202 -18.34 -1.76 -5.39
CA ILE A 202 -17.95 -1.95 -3.98
C ILE A 202 -18.73 -3.13 -3.40
N LEU A 203 -20.05 -3.18 -3.63
CA LEU A 203 -20.92 -4.26 -3.15
C LEU A 203 -20.49 -5.63 -3.70
N ASN A 204 -20.20 -5.72 -5.01
CA ASN A 204 -19.80 -6.98 -5.64
C ASN A 204 -18.53 -7.56 -5.00
N GLU A 205 -17.52 -6.73 -4.69
CA GLU A 205 -16.29 -7.18 -4.02
C GLU A 205 -16.51 -7.47 -2.54
N THR A 206 -17.47 -6.77 -1.91
CA THR A 206 -17.83 -7.00 -0.50
C THR A 206 -18.41 -8.39 -0.30
N LEU A 207 -19.20 -8.86 -1.28
CA LEU A 207 -19.88 -10.15 -1.26
C LEU A 207 -19.12 -11.24 -2.03
N ASP A 208 -17.94 -10.95 -2.58
CA ASP A 208 -17.18 -11.95 -3.33
C ASP A 208 -16.75 -13.09 -2.39
N GLU A 209 -17.15 -14.31 -2.75
CA GLU A 209 -16.81 -15.55 -2.05
C GLU A 209 -15.52 -16.19 -2.61
N LYS A 210 -14.84 -15.54 -3.57
CA LYS A 210 -13.55 -16.03 -4.07
C LYS A 210 -12.55 -16.17 -2.92
N SER A 211 -12.29 -17.42 -2.55
CA SER A 211 -11.18 -17.77 -1.69
C SER A 211 -9.89 -17.58 -2.47
N TYR A 212 -9.24 -16.44 -2.25
CA TYR A 212 -7.82 -16.31 -2.53
C TYR A 212 -7.08 -17.36 -1.71
N ASN A 213 -6.13 -18.06 -2.33
CA ASN A 213 -5.26 -18.95 -1.57
C ASN A 213 -4.46 -18.12 -0.55
N ASP A 214 -3.98 -18.76 0.52
CA ASP A 214 -3.24 -18.08 1.59
C ASP A 214 -2.07 -17.26 1.04
N LYS A 215 -1.43 -17.70 -0.07
CA LYS A 215 -0.32 -16.98 -0.71
C LYS A 215 -0.75 -15.67 -1.37
N GLU A 216 -1.88 -15.64 -2.07
CA GLU A 216 -2.45 -14.44 -2.70
C GLU A 216 -2.94 -13.44 -1.66
N TYR A 217 -3.63 -13.93 -0.63
CA TYR A 217 -3.99 -13.11 0.51
C TYR A 217 -2.76 -12.55 1.22
N SER A 218 -1.75 -13.37 1.52
CA SER A 218 -0.50 -12.91 2.13
C SER A 218 0.22 -11.87 1.26
N SER A 219 0.12 -11.96 -0.06
CA SER A 219 0.67 -10.96 -0.98
C SER A 219 -0.10 -9.64 -0.90
N LEU A 220 -1.43 -9.67 -0.98
CA LEU A 220 -2.28 -8.48 -0.83
C LEU A 220 -2.13 -7.84 0.56
N LYS A 221 -2.05 -8.67 1.60
CA LYS A 221 -1.87 -8.25 2.98
C LYS A 221 -0.49 -7.64 3.20
N LEU A 222 0.58 -8.23 2.64
CA LEU A 222 1.91 -7.62 2.63
C LEU A 222 1.86 -6.25 1.95
N LYS A 223 1.23 -6.18 0.77
CA LYS A 223 1.06 -4.93 0.02
C LYS A 223 0.45 -3.86 0.92
N SER A 224 -0.65 -4.21 1.60
CA SER A 224 -1.33 -3.35 2.57
C SER A 224 -0.47 -2.98 3.78
N ASP A 225 0.28 -3.92 4.35
CA ASP A 225 1.08 -3.67 5.56
C ASP A 225 2.32 -2.82 5.25
N LEU A 226 2.93 -3.03 4.09
CA LEU A 226 3.97 -2.15 3.57
C LEU A 226 3.41 -0.76 3.27
N TYR A 227 2.19 -0.65 2.74
CA TYR A 227 1.51 0.63 2.59
C TYR A 227 1.34 1.37 3.91
N ILE A 228 0.84 0.69 4.94
CA ILE A 228 0.66 1.29 6.26
C ILE A 228 2.01 1.70 6.86
N PHE A 229 3.06 0.90 6.67
CA PHE A 229 4.40 1.21 7.17
C PHE A 229 4.98 2.46 6.51
N LEU A 230 4.95 2.53 5.18
CA LEU A 230 5.43 3.68 4.40
C LEU A 230 4.61 4.94 4.70
N GLU A 231 3.28 4.82 4.81
CA GLU A 231 2.38 5.89 5.25
C GLU A 231 2.80 6.43 6.64
N THR A 232 2.93 5.53 7.62
CA THR A 232 3.31 5.89 8.99
C THR A 232 4.67 6.59 9.03
N LYS A 233 5.63 6.11 8.24
CA LYS A 233 6.95 6.71 8.10
C LYS A 233 6.86 8.11 7.53
N LEU A 234 6.18 8.30 6.38
CA LEU A 234 6.00 9.60 5.74
C LEU A 234 5.31 10.60 6.68
N ASP A 235 4.26 10.18 7.39
CA ASP A 235 3.56 11.00 8.37
C ASP A 235 4.47 11.44 9.53
N GLN A 236 5.34 10.54 10.02
CA GLN A 236 6.29 10.84 11.09
C GLN A 236 7.43 11.76 10.64
N SER A 237 7.60 11.98 9.34
CA SER A 237 8.83 12.54 8.77
C SER A 237 8.66 13.78 7.88
N LEU A 238 7.42 14.28 7.75
CA LEU A 238 7.08 15.52 7.03
C LEU A 238 7.93 16.74 7.42
N GLU A 239 8.59 16.74 8.58
CA GLU A 239 9.43 17.86 9.05
C GLU A 239 10.95 17.58 9.08
N SER A 240 11.45 16.35 8.79
CA SER A 240 12.88 16.03 9.04
C SER A 240 13.60 15.11 8.04
N ILE A 241 12.94 14.57 7.01
CA ILE A 241 13.62 13.70 6.04
C ILE A 241 14.25 14.48 4.88
N PRO A 242 15.49 14.16 4.45
CA PRO A 242 16.06 14.68 3.21
C PRO A 242 15.20 14.34 1.99
N GLU A 243 14.97 15.32 1.11
CA GLU A 243 14.14 15.21 -0.10
C GLU A 243 14.46 13.96 -0.95
N LYS A 244 15.74 13.59 -1.07
CA LYS A 244 16.18 12.38 -1.79
C LYS A 244 15.64 11.08 -1.18
N THR A 245 15.67 10.96 0.14
CA THR A 245 15.15 9.77 0.85
C THR A 245 13.63 9.71 0.72
N TYR A 246 12.94 10.84 0.81
CA TYR A 246 11.50 10.94 0.58
C TYR A 246 11.10 10.44 -0.82
N PHE A 247 11.77 10.92 -1.87
CA PHE A 247 11.50 10.47 -3.24
C PHE A 247 11.82 8.98 -3.45
N ARG A 248 12.86 8.45 -2.79
CA ARG A 248 13.17 7.02 -2.86
C ARG A 248 12.06 6.16 -2.24
N SER A 249 11.56 6.55 -1.08
CA SER A 249 10.43 5.85 -0.44
C SER A 249 9.17 5.90 -1.32
N ILE A 250 8.90 7.05 -1.97
CA ILE A 250 7.80 7.17 -2.94
C ILE A 250 8.00 6.29 -4.19
N ASN A 251 9.20 6.24 -4.73
CA ASN A 251 9.47 5.42 -5.92
C ASN A 251 9.36 3.93 -5.61
N LEU A 252 9.92 3.48 -4.49
CA LEU A 252 9.75 2.11 -4.00
C LEU A 252 8.26 1.78 -3.77
N PHE A 253 7.53 2.71 -3.16
CA PHE A 253 6.09 2.63 -2.95
C PHE A 253 5.34 2.40 -4.28
N ASN A 254 5.58 3.26 -5.27
CA ASN A 254 4.93 3.17 -6.58
C ASN A 254 5.27 1.86 -7.31
N HIS A 255 6.51 1.41 -7.19
CA HIS A 255 6.95 0.15 -7.80
C HIS A 255 6.20 -1.06 -7.23
N ILE A 256 6.22 -1.23 -5.90
CA ILE A 256 5.57 -2.36 -5.22
C ILE A 256 4.04 -2.33 -5.42
N ARG A 257 3.48 -1.15 -5.69
CA ARG A 257 2.09 -1.00 -6.06
C ARG A 257 1.76 -1.50 -7.46
N SER A 258 2.66 -1.25 -8.42
CA SER A 258 2.50 -1.64 -9.82
C SER A 258 2.88 -3.10 -10.13
N ILE A 259 3.60 -3.76 -9.20
CA ILE A 259 4.05 -5.14 -9.38
C ILE A 259 2.86 -6.11 -9.44
N SER A 260 2.94 -7.13 -10.31
CA SER A 260 1.90 -8.16 -10.42
C SER A 260 1.85 -9.02 -9.15
N THR A 261 0.72 -9.69 -8.90
CA THR A 261 0.57 -10.60 -7.76
C THR A 261 1.62 -11.71 -7.76
N GLU A 262 1.95 -12.27 -8.92
CA GLU A 262 3.01 -13.29 -9.07
C GLU A 262 4.39 -12.76 -8.66
N ASN A 263 4.78 -11.60 -9.18
CA ASN A 263 6.05 -10.98 -8.83
C ASN A 263 6.06 -10.48 -7.36
N LEU A 264 4.90 -10.12 -6.79
CA LEU A 264 4.80 -9.81 -5.39
C LEU A 264 5.09 -11.04 -4.53
N LYS A 265 4.54 -12.22 -4.86
CA LYS A 265 4.86 -13.48 -4.19
C LYS A 265 6.36 -13.77 -4.21
N SER A 266 7.00 -13.61 -5.37
CA SER A 266 8.45 -13.78 -5.51
C SER A 266 9.22 -12.76 -4.68
N LEU A 267 8.80 -11.48 -4.68
CA LEU A 267 9.40 -10.44 -3.86
C LEU A 267 9.31 -10.78 -2.36
N CYS A 268 8.16 -11.29 -1.91
CA CYS A 268 7.97 -11.72 -0.52
C CYS A 268 9.00 -12.79 -0.13
N GLN A 269 9.15 -13.81 -0.96
CA GLN A 269 10.11 -14.89 -0.74
C GLN A 269 11.55 -14.35 -0.74
N LEU A 270 11.85 -13.38 -1.60
CA LEU A 270 13.17 -12.76 -1.69
C LEU A 270 13.47 -11.78 -0.55
N MET A 271 12.46 -11.18 0.09
CA MET A 271 12.64 -10.34 1.26
C MET A 271 13.23 -11.14 2.43
N LYS A 272 12.82 -12.40 2.60
CA LYS A 272 13.34 -13.29 3.64
C LYS A 272 13.62 -14.67 3.05
N PRO A 273 14.72 -14.83 2.29
CA PRO A 273 14.96 -16.04 1.51
C PRO A 273 15.31 -17.25 2.38
N SER A 274 15.66 -17.04 3.65
CA SER A 274 15.95 -18.09 4.62
C SER A 274 14.69 -18.73 5.23
N GLU A 275 13.47 -18.33 4.85
CA GLU A 275 12.25 -18.92 5.40
C GLU A 275 11.22 -19.10 4.29
N ARG A 276 10.48 -20.23 4.31
CA ARG A 276 9.40 -20.43 3.35
C ARG A 276 8.37 -19.33 3.48
N PHE A 277 8.06 -18.69 2.35
CA PHE A 277 7.02 -17.68 2.33
C PHE A 277 5.66 -18.29 2.70
N ASN A 278 5.20 -17.94 3.90
CA ASN A 278 3.84 -18.18 4.38
C ASN A 278 3.23 -16.86 4.88
N THR A 279 3.95 -16.17 5.77
CA THR A 279 3.61 -14.82 6.25
C THR A 279 4.88 -13.98 6.39
N ILE A 280 4.75 -12.67 6.15
CA ILE A 280 5.83 -11.71 6.41
C ILE A 280 5.49 -10.92 7.66
N GLN A 281 6.47 -10.76 8.55
CA GLN A 281 6.29 -9.99 9.77
C GLN A 281 6.46 -8.49 9.50
N LYS A 282 5.76 -7.64 10.26
CA LYS A 282 5.93 -6.17 10.18
C LYS A 282 7.39 -5.74 10.37
N SER A 283 8.17 -6.50 11.14
CA SER A 283 9.61 -6.27 11.30
C SER A 283 10.38 -6.45 10.01
N ASP A 284 10.01 -7.42 9.18
CA ASP A 284 10.74 -7.73 7.95
C ASP A 284 10.46 -6.68 6.88
N ILE A 285 9.21 -6.22 6.79
CA ILE A 285 8.79 -5.05 6.00
C ILE A 285 9.63 -3.82 6.37
N ARG A 286 9.72 -3.54 7.68
CA ARG A 286 10.49 -2.42 8.21
C ARG A 286 11.96 -2.52 7.83
N ARG A 287 12.60 -3.67 8.07
CA ARG A 287 14.01 -3.92 7.76
C ARG A 287 14.29 -3.74 6.26
N TYR A 288 13.47 -4.35 5.41
CA TYR A 288 13.62 -4.26 3.96
C TYR A 288 13.51 -2.81 3.46
N SER A 289 12.49 -2.08 3.90
CA SER A 289 12.30 -0.67 3.53
C SER A 289 13.44 0.21 4.06
N ASP A 290 13.83 0.03 5.33
CA ASP A 290 14.92 0.78 5.96
C ASP A 290 16.25 0.54 5.25
N LEU A 291 16.52 -0.67 4.75
CA LEU A 291 17.73 -0.97 3.98
C LEU A 291 17.79 -0.18 2.67
N ILE A 292 16.70 -0.20 1.88
CA ILE A 292 16.64 0.52 0.59
C ILE A 292 16.77 2.03 0.82
N GLU A 293 16.18 2.56 1.88
CA GLU A 293 16.29 3.97 2.24
C GLU A 293 17.72 4.39 2.59
N LYS A 294 18.45 3.54 3.34
CA LYS A 294 19.80 3.83 3.84
C LYS A 294 20.89 3.77 2.77
N LEU A 295 20.70 2.98 1.71
CA LEU A 295 21.69 2.88 0.64
C LEU A 295 21.81 4.22 -0.11
N ASP A 296 23.03 4.70 -0.35
CA ASP A 296 23.23 6.01 -1.01
C ASP A 296 22.79 6.05 -2.49
N ILE A 297 22.57 4.88 -3.09
CA ILE A 297 22.29 4.68 -4.51
C ILE A 297 20.81 4.37 -4.69
N ASP A 298 20.23 4.84 -5.79
CA ASP A 298 18.82 4.58 -6.08
C ASP A 298 18.61 3.16 -6.63
N PRO A 299 17.56 2.46 -6.17
CA PRO A 299 17.28 1.12 -6.66
C PRO A 299 16.78 1.15 -8.11
N ILE A 300 17.11 0.08 -8.84
CA ILE A 300 16.49 -0.25 -10.11
C ILE A 300 15.13 -0.87 -9.80
N LEU A 301 14.06 -0.18 -10.21
CA LEU A 301 12.68 -0.57 -9.97
C LEU A 301 12.11 -1.25 -11.23
N LYS A 302 12.65 -2.43 -11.55
CA LYS A 302 12.17 -3.29 -12.64
C LYS A 302 12.05 -4.71 -12.13
N ASN A 303 10.84 -5.29 -12.21
CA ASN A 303 10.47 -6.53 -11.53
C ASN A 303 10.62 -6.42 -10.00
N PHE A 304 11.80 -6.68 -9.47
CA PHE A 304 12.11 -6.58 -8.03
C PHE A 304 13.02 -5.37 -7.79
N PRO A 305 12.88 -4.62 -6.68
CA PRO A 305 13.87 -3.61 -6.32
C PRO A 305 15.25 -4.24 -6.16
N HIS A 306 16.21 -3.84 -7.00
CA HIS A 306 17.57 -4.39 -7.00
C HIS A 306 18.59 -3.33 -7.40
N TYR A 307 19.87 -3.67 -7.33
CA TYR A 307 20.98 -2.82 -7.75
C TYR A 307 21.91 -3.58 -8.69
N LYS A 308 22.76 -2.84 -9.41
CA LYS A 308 23.80 -3.43 -10.28
C LYS A 308 25.14 -2.77 -10.01
N ASP A 309 26.19 -3.58 -9.91
CA ASP A 309 27.57 -3.07 -9.92
C ASP A 309 28.03 -2.73 -11.35
N ARG A 310 29.28 -2.26 -11.47
CA ARG A 310 29.92 -1.95 -12.76
C ARG A 310 30.03 -3.16 -13.70
N ASP A 311 30.12 -4.35 -13.14
CA ASP A 311 30.18 -5.63 -13.86
C ASP A 311 28.78 -6.17 -14.21
N ARG A 312 27.71 -5.41 -13.91
CA ARG A 312 26.30 -5.79 -14.09
C ARG A 312 25.84 -6.98 -13.24
N LYS A 313 26.53 -7.28 -12.14
CA LYS A 313 26.06 -8.25 -11.14
C LYS A 313 24.89 -7.67 -10.39
N PHE A 314 23.88 -8.51 -10.14
CA PHE A 314 22.66 -8.11 -9.44
C PHE A 314 22.87 -8.19 -7.93
N PHE A 315 22.46 -7.14 -7.23
CA PHE A 315 22.43 -7.09 -5.77
C PHE A 315 21.00 -6.87 -5.30
N LEU A 316 20.54 -7.71 -4.39
CA LEU A 316 19.15 -7.73 -3.94
C LEU A 316 19.06 -7.34 -2.45
N PRO A 317 18.34 -6.27 -2.09
CA PRO A 317 18.08 -5.95 -0.69
C PRO A 317 17.19 -7.02 -0.04
N THR A 318 17.49 -7.38 1.20
CA THR A 318 16.72 -8.37 1.99
C THR A 318 16.47 -7.87 3.42
N ALA A 319 15.58 -8.54 4.13
CA ALA A 319 15.28 -8.33 5.55
C ALA A 319 16.13 -9.19 6.49
N LEU A 320 17.17 -9.88 5.99
CA LEU A 320 18.06 -10.72 6.79
C LEU A 320 18.73 -9.90 7.90
N ASP A 321 18.63 -10.36 9.14
CA ASP A 321 19.15 -9.72 10.36
C ASP A 321 20.05 -10.71 11.08
N ILE A 322 21.32 -10.75 10.68
CA ILE A 322 22.36 -11.66 11.15
C ILE A 322 23.23 -10.91 12.16
N ARG A 323 23.20 -11.30 13.42
CA ARG A 323 23.82 -10.52 14.51
C ARG A 323 25.09 -11.13 15.04
N ASP A 324 25.22 -12.45 14.94
CA ASP A 324 26.37 -13.21 15.42
C ASP A 324 26.66 -14.43 14.53
N LEU A 325 27.58 -15.27 14.98
CA LEU A 325 28.00 -16.48 14.26
C LEU A 325 26.92 -17.58 14.27
N GLU A 326 26.12 -17.66 15.32
CA GLU A 326 25.04 -18.65 15.43
C GLU A 326 23.91 -18.31 14.44
N ASP A 327 23.53 -17.02 14.37
CA ASP A 327 22.61 -16.51 13.34
C ASP A 327 23.12 -16.78 11.92
N LYS A 328 24.44 -16.68 11.69
CA LYS A 328 25.05 -16.93 10.38
C LYS A 328 24.93 -18.40 9.98
N ASP A 329 25.26 -19.30 10.89
CA ASP A 329 25.18 -20.75 10.62
C ASP A 329 23.73 -21.19 10.43
N GLY A 330 22.81 -20.70 11.27
CA GLY A 330 21.37 -20.92 11.14
C GLY A 330 20.83 -20.40 9.80
N CYS A 331 21.08 -19.14 9.48
CA CYS A 331 20.67 -18.53 8.20
C CYS A 331 21.24 -19.29 6.98
N THR A 332 22.47 -19.79 7.07
CA THR A 332 23.09 -20.60 6.02
C THR A 332 22.36 -21.93 5.85
N SER A 333 22.06 -22.63 6.94
CA SER A 333 21.29 -23.88 6.91
C SER A 333 19.91 -23.66 6.31
N ASP A 334 19.17 -22.68 6.82
CA ASP A 334 17.81 -22.42 6.39
C ASP A 334 17.73 -22.01 4.90
N LEU A 335 18.70 -21.22 4.41
CA LEU A 335 18.81 -20.89 2.99
C LEU A 335 19.06 -22.12 2.12
N LEU A 336 19.92 -23.04 2.55
CA LEU A 336 20.19 -24.26 1.80
C LEU A 336 18.96 -25.16 1.74
N ASP A 337 18.24 -25.30 2.85
CA ASP A 337 17.01 -26.09 2.94
C ASP A 337 15.88 -25.49 2.09
N GLU A 338 15.74 -24.16 2.09
CA GLU A 338 14.80 -23.47 1.20
C GLU A 338 15.21 -23.63 -0.27
N MET A 339 16.49 -23.52 -0.60
CA MET A 339 16.96 -23.75 -1.98
C MET A 339 16.71 -25.18 -2.46
N GLU A 340 16.76 -26.18 -1.57
CA GLU A 340 16.47 -27.57 -1.90
C GLU A 340 14.98 -27.84 -2.07
N SER A 341 14.13 -27.20 -1.27
CA SER A 341 12.68 -27.43 -1.25
C SER A 341 11.85 -26.42 -2.08
N ASN A 342 12.49 -25.38 -2.64
CA ASN A 342 11.84 -24.28 -3.33
C ASN A 342 12.52 -23.97 -4.68
N GLU A 343 12.12 -24.68 -5.73
CA GLU A 343 12.68 -24.52 -7.08
C GLU A 343 12.56 -23.08 -7.62
N ASP A 344 11.46 -22.39 -7.32
CA ASP A 344 11.25 -21.00 -7.75
C ASP A 344 12.26 -20.05 -7.09
N LEU A 345 12.54 -20.24 -5.79
CA LEU A 345 13.56 -19.47 -5.10
C LEU A 345 14.95 -19.77 -5.67
N LEU A 346 15.27 -21.05 -5.91
CA LEU A 346 16.55 -21.44 -6.49
C LEU A 346 16.78 -20.71 -7.83
N LYS A 347 15.80 -20.73 -8.74
CA LYS A 347 15.86 -20.01 -10.03
C LYS A 347 16.12 -18.52 -9.84
N LEU A 348 15.42 -17.88 -8.90
CA LEU A 348 15.63 -16.46 -8.61
C LEU A 348 17.04 -16.18 -8.06
N LEU A 349 17.56 -17.01 -7.16
CA LEU A 349 18.88 -16.81 -6.59
C LEU A 349 20.01 -17.02 -7.61
N PHE A 350 19.81 -17.82 -8.66
CA PHE A 350 20.75 -17.89 -9.79
C PHE A 350 20.90 -16.54 -10.52
N GLU A 351 19.83 -15.75 -10.61
CA GLU A 351 19.87 -14.39 -11.17
C GLU A 351 20.37 -13.36 -10.14
N TYR A 352 19.90 -13.46 -8.89
CA TYR A 352 20.15 -12.53 -7.79
C TYR A 352 21.08 -13.14 -6.72
N ASN A 353 22.32 -13.45 -7.09
CA ASN A 353 23.23 -14.19 -6.22
C ASN A 353 24.03 -13.33 -5.22
N HIS A 354 23.79 -12.03 -5.15
CA HIS A 354 24.33 -11.13 -4.13
C HIS A 354 23.18 -10.57 -3.30
N LEU A 355 23.00 -11.07 -2.08
CA LEU A 355 21.95 -10.64 -1.16
C LEU A 355 22.52 -9.63 -0.17
N ILE A 356 21.96 -8.43 -0.12
CA ILE A 356 22.32 -7.41 0.86
C ILE A 356 21.48 -7.67 2.11
N ALA A 357 22.13 -8.01 3.22
CA ALA A 357 21.47 -8.18 4.51
C ALA A 357 21.14 -6.80 5.12
N TYR A 358 19.97 -6.68 5.77
CA TYR A 358 19.64 -5.49 6.55
C TYR A 358 20.67 -5.26 7.67
N LYS A 359 21.09 -6.34 8.31
CA LYS A 359 22.17 -6.34 9.28
C LYS A 359 22.99 -7.62 9.13
N SER A 360 24.30 -7.47 9.04
CA SER A 360 25.29 -8.54 9.12
C SER A 360 26.60 -7.96 9.63
N VAL A 361 27.32 -8.69 10.48
CA VAL A 361 28.64 -8.27 10.98
C VAL A 361 29.64 -8.28 9.83
N ASP A 362 29.66 -9.36 9.06
CA ASP A 362 30.58 -9.57 7.95
C ASP A 362 29.85 -10.07 6.71
N SER A 363 30.42 -9.82 5.54
CA SER A 363 30.00 -10.45 4.30
C SER A 363 30.54 -11.88 4.21
N PHE A 364 29.76 -12.82 3.71
CA PHE A 364 30.16 -14.22 3.60
C PHE A 364 29.58 -14.89 2.35
N ILE A 365 30.13 -16.06 2.02
CA ILE A 365 29.76 -16.83 0.83
C ILE A 365 29.24 -18.18 1.28
N ILE A 366 28.09 -18.57 0.76
CA ILE A 366 27.51 -19.90 0.88
C ILE A 366 27.87 -20.66 -0.39
N ASN A 367 28.72 -21.68 -0.26
CA ASN A 367 29.03 -22.59 -1.35
C ASN A 367 27.92 -23.62 -1.44
N THR A 368 27.19 -23.61 -2.55
CA THR A 368 26.12 -24.58 -2.76
C THR A 368 26.62 -25.77 -3.55
N LYS A 369 25.86 -26.86 -3.56
CA LYS A 369 26.14 -28.03 -4.41
C LYS A 369 25.57 -27.88 -5.83
N TYR A 370 24.82 -26.81 -6.08
CA TYR A 370 24.13 -26.59 -7.36
C TYR A 370 25.11 -26.06 -8.42
N THR A 371 24.90 -26.46 -9.66
CA THR A 371 25.69 -26.02 -10.82
C THR A 371 24.80 -25.40 -11.90
N HIS A 372 23.52 -25.80 -11.93
CA HIS A 372 22.45 -25.24 -12.74
C HIS A 372 21.12 -25.16 -11.97
N HIS A 373 20.19 -24.31 -12.43
CA HIS A 373 18.88 -24.08 -11.80
C HIS A 373 17.87 -25.23 -12.02
N GLU A 374 18.17 -26.18 -12.92
CA GLU A 374 17.33 -27.36 -13.22
C GLU A 374 17.78 -28.62 -12.46
N ASP A 375 18.84 -28.53 -11.64
CA ASP A 375 19.47 -29.66 -10.93
C ASP A 375 18.52 -30.39 -9.95
N LEU A 376 17.37 -29.79 -9.60
CA LEU A 376 16.34 -30.40 -8.76
C LEU A 376 15.52 -31.50 -9.47
N SER A 377 15.47 -31.48 -10.81
CA SER A 377 14.54 -32.31 -11.61
C SER A 377 15.11 -33.65 -12.10
N CYS A 378 16.42 -33.88 -11.98
CA CYS A 378 17.08 -34.99 -12.66
C CYS A 378 17.98 -35.79 -11.70
N GLN A 379 17.53 -36.97 -11.30
CA GLN A 379 18.29 -37.88 -10.42
C GLN A 379 19.67 -38.24 -11.01
N GLU A 380 19.79 -38.29 -12.34
CA GLU A 380 21.05 -38.55 -13.05
C GLU A 380 22.04 -37.37 -13.02
N VAL A 381 21.56 -36.14 -12.75
CA VAL A 381 22.42 -34.95 -12.60
C VAL A 381 23.07 -34.93 -11.22
N LYS A 382 22.35 -35.35 -10.16
CA LYS A 382 22.92 -35.50 -8.81
C LYS A 382 24.13 -36.45 -8.80
N ASP A 383 24.08 -37.55 -9.55
CA ASP A 383 25.19 -38.52 -9.64
C ASP A 383 26.36 -38.07 -10.54
N ARG A 384 26.12 -37.12 -11.47
CA ARG A 384 27.16 -36.55 -12.36
C ARG A 384 27.92 -35.37 -11.73
N ILE A 385 27.32 -34.65 -10.78
CA ILE A 385 27.95 -33.50 -10.12
C ILE A 385 29.21 -33.93 -9.32
N ASP A 386 29.24 -35.14 -8.77
CA ASP A 386 30.39 -35.68 -8.03
C ASP A 386 31.62 -36.01 -8.93
N SER A 387 31.48 -35.94 -10.26
CA SER A 387 32.50 -36.43 -11.20
C SER A 387 33.03 -35.43 -12.24
N ASN A 388 32.52 -34.18 -12.31
CA ASN A 388 33.06 -33.16 -13.23
C ASN A 388 33.10 -31.74 -12.64
N ILE A 389 34.22 -31.04 -12.86
CA ILE A 389 34.49 -29.64 -12.47
C ILE A 389 33.53 -28.71 -13.24
N THR A 390 32.33 -28.51 -12.69
CA THR A 390 31.43 -27.40 -13.02
C THR A 390 31.42 -26.46 -11.81
N LYS A 391 31.60 -25.16 -12.04
CA LYS A 391 31.81 -24.19 -10.96
C LYS A 391 30.52 -24.09 -10.14
N SER A 392 30.58 -24.48 -8.88
CA SER A 392 29.42 -24.46 -7.99
C SER A 392 28.84 -23.04 -7.87
N PHE A 393 27.51 -22.97 -7.81
CA PHE A 393 26.79 -21.75 -7.54
C PHE A 393 27.12 -21.26 -6.13
N CYS A 394 27.60 -20.03 -6.03
CA CYS A 394 27.93 -19.37 -4.77
C CYS A 394 26.92 -18.25 -4.52
N LEU A 395 26.21 -18.33 -3.41
CA LEU A 395 25.36 -17.25 -2.92
C LEU A 395 26.18 -16.36 -1.99
N LYS A 396 26.18 -15.04 -2.23
CA LYS A 396 26.90 -14.09 -1.38
C LYS A 396 25.92 -13.32 -0.52
N ILE A 397 26.14 -13.35 0.79
CA ILE A 397 25.46 -12.48 1.75
C ILE A 397 26.40 -11.32 2.06
N ILE A 398 25.94 -10.09 1.84
CA ILE A 398 26.77 -8.90 1.84
C ILE A 398 26.19 -7.92 2.84
N ASN A 399 27.05 -7.36 3.69
CA ASN A 399 26.63 -6.28 4.59
C ASN A 399 26.42 -4.97 3.80
N GLN A 400 25.73 -4.00 4.42
CA GLN A 400 25.41 -2.73 3.75
C GLN A 400 26.67 -1.99 3.26
N LYS A 401 27.73 -1.95 4.06
CA LYS A 401 28.96 -1.20 3.75
C LYS A 401 29.67 -1.75 2.51
N ASP A 402 29.81 -3.07 2.43
CA ASP A 402 30.45 -3.75 1.31
C ASP A 402 29.61 -3.65 0.04
N ALA A 403 28.28 -3.68 0.17
CA ALA A 403 27.36 -3.44 -0.94
C ALA A 403 27.52 -2.01 -1.50
N GLU A 404 27.55 -0.98 -0.64
CA GLU A 404 27.77 0.41 -1.07
C GLU A 404 29.13 0.61 -1.72
N ALA A 405 30.17 -0.08 -1.25
CA ALA A 405 31.48 -0.03 -1.88
C ALA A 405 31.49 -0.68 -3.27
N ALA A 406 30.76 -1.78 -3.46
CA ALA A 406 30.66 -2.49 -4.74
C ALA A 406 29.78 -1.77 -5.77
N LEU A 407 28.77 -1.03 -5.32
CA LEU A 407 27.80 -0.36 -6.18
C LEU A 407 28.24 1.04 -6.66
N LYS A 408 29.34 1.59 -6.12
CA LYS A 408 29.98 2.83 -6.57
C LYS A 408 30.87 2.59 -7.79
#